data_AF-A0A2V8IDJ4-F1
#
_entry.id   AF-A0A2V8IDJ4-F1
#
_cell.length_a   1.000
_cell.length_b   1.000
_cell.length_c   1.000
_cell.angle_alpha   90.00
_cell.angle_beta   90.00
_cell.angle_gamma   90.00
#
_symmetry.space_group_name_H-M   'P 1'
#
loop_
_entity.id
_entity.type
_entity.pdbx_description
1 polymer ?
#
loop_
_entity_poly.entity_id
_entity_poly.type
_entity_poly.pdbx_seq_one_letter_code
_entity_poly.pdbx_strand_id
1 'polypeptide(L)'
;MPIVIEERRRVSPPPPIQPAGHGGDGDFGDSGSAFPISKEQIGLWILLTAVFMLFAGLSSAYIVLRGVPSWQNIELPSLLWPNTAVLLLSSLAVELSRRAIRRNDIQSMKRWLAAGGVLGLTFLAGQLAAWRQLVRAGVYLPSTLQSSFFYILSGLHGLHLLGGIAGLGIVLVMALRNRLSAFRYEPLKLCSTYWHVMDALWVYLFLLLLLS
;
A
#
# COMPACT_ATOMS: atom_id res chain seq x y z
N MET A 1 -88.65 23.17 -23.35
CA MET A 1 -87.63 22.54 -24.21
C MET A 1 -87.36 23.44 -25.40
N PRO A 2 -86.17 24.04 -25.48
CA PRO A 2 -85.49 24.15 -26.78
C PRO A 2 -83.95 23.97 -26.74
N ILE A 3 -83.46 23.36 -27.81
CA ILE A 3 -82.18 23.56 -28.53
C ILE A 3 -80.86 23.48 -27.74
N VAL A 4 -80.22 22.29 -27.84
CA VAL A 4 -78.79 22.09 -27.57
C VAL A 4 -78.01 22.65 -28.75
N ILE A 5 -77.19 23.68 -28.53
CA ILE A 5 -76.21 24.19 -29.51
C ILE A 5 -74.89 23.46 -29.28
N GLU A 6 -74.45 22.78 -30.34
CA GLU A 6 -73.17 22.09 -30.51
C GLU A 6 -71.99 23.09 -30.43
N GLU A 7 -71.33 23.19 -29.27
CA GLU A 7 -70.07 23.93 -29.16
C GLU A 7 -68.89 22.99 -29.39
N ARG A 8 -68.52 22.85 -30.67
CA ARG A 8 -67.33 22.14 -31.15
C ARG A 8 -66.07 22.82 -30.61
N ARG A 9 -65.64 22.44 -29.40
CA ARG A 9 -64.42 22.94 -28.74
C ARG A 9 -63.21 22.59 -29.61
N ARG A 10 -62.63 23.59 -30.28
CA ARG A 10 -61.41 23.48 -31.07
C ARG A 10 -60.28 23.00 -30.16
N VAL A 11 -59.80 21.78 -30.38
CA VAL A 11 -58.56 21.29 -29.75
C VAL A 11 -57.41 21.96 -30.49
N SER A 12 -56.71 22.87 -29.81
CA SER A 12 -55.46 23.45 -30.31
C SER A 12 -54.40 22.35 -30.38
N PRO A 13 -53.60 22.25 -31.46
CA PRO A 13 -52.55 21.25 -31.54
C PRO A 13 -51.49 21.49 -30.44
N PRO A 14 -50.86 20.41 -29.92
CA PRO A 14 -49.81 20.54 -28.92
C PRO A 14 -48.63 21.36 -29.47
N PRO A 15 -47.91 22.11 -28.61
CA PRO A 15 -46.78 22.91 -29.02
C PRO A 15 -45.68 22.03 -29.64
N PRO A 16 -44.93 22.53 -30.65
CA PRO A 16 -43.83 21.79 -31.25
C PRO A 16 -42.75 21.49 -30.20
N ILE A 17 -42.29 20.24 -30.19
CA ILE A 17 -41.22 19.76 -29.31
C ILE A 17 -39.95 20.54 -29.67
N GLN A 18 -39.52 21.45 -28.80
CA GLN A 18 -38.22 22.12 -28.94
C GLN A 18 -37.13 21.09 -28.57
N PRO A 19 -36.11 20.87 -29.41
CA PRO A 19 -34.93 20.14 -28.96
C PRO A 19 -34.26 21.01 -27.91
N ALA A 20 -34.38 20.65 -26.64
CA ALA A 20 -33.60 21.23 -25.57
C ALA A 20 -32.13 20.86 -25.81
N GLY A 21 -31.45 21.68 -26.61
CA GLY A 21 -30.00 21.74 -26.65
C GLY A 21 -29.52 22.26 -25.31
N HIS A 22 -29.31 21.35 -24.37
CA HIS A 22 -28.51 21.63 -23.18
C HIS A 22 -27.08 21.22 -23.48
N GLY A 23 -26.26 22.23 -23.80
CA GLY A 23 -24.83 22.08 -23.85
C GLY A 23 -24.25 21.98 -22.45
N GLY A 24 -23.21 21.17 -22.32
CA GLY A 24 -22.17 21.40 -21.34
C GLY A 24 -22.22 20.59 -20.05
N ASP A 25 -22.63 19.32 -20.10
CA ASP A 25 -22.15 18.37 -19.09
C ASP A 25 -21.01 17.58 -19.73
N GLY A 26 -19.78 17.87 -19.26
CA GLY A 26 -18.63 17.00 -19.44
C GLY A 26 -18.85 15.71 -18.65
N ASP A 27 -19.79 14.90 -19.13
CA ASP A 27 -19.88 13.48 -18.84
C ASP A 27 -18.62 12.86 -19.44
N PHE A 28 -17.57 12.82 -18.63
CA PHE A 28 -16.43 11.95 -18.89
C PHE A 28 -16.96 10.52 -18.81
N GLY A 29 -17.40 10.07 -19.98
CA GLY A 29 -18.15 8.87 -20.21
C GLY A 29 -17.69 7.72 -19.34
N ASP A 30 -18.67 7.20 -18.63
CA ASP A 30 -18.89 5.77 -18.49
C ASP A 30 -18.54 5.08 -19.82
N SER A 31 -17.28 4.67 -19.93
CA SER A 31 -16.77 3.83 -20.99
C SER A 31 -16.34 2.55 -20.30
N GLY A 32 -17.23 1.56 -20.42
CA GLY A 32 -17.08 0.23 -19.86
C GLY A 32 -15.66 -0.31 -19.99
N SER A 33 -15.05 -0.54 -18.84
CA SER A 33 -14.00 -1.53 -18.70
C SER A 33 -14.48 -2.58 -17.71
N ALA A 34 -14.53 -3.82 -18.18
CA ALA A 34 -14.97 -5.00 -17.46
C ALA A 34 -13.95 -5.43 -16.37
N PHE A 35 -13.61 -4.52 -15.46
CA PHE A 35 -12.77 -4.81 -14.29
C PHE A 35 -13.29 -4.03 -13.07
N PRO A 36 -13.79 -4.71 -12.02
CA PRO A 36 -14.27 -4.06 -10.80
C PRO A 36 -13.08 -3.63 -9.92
N ILE A 37 -12.25 -2.69 -10.41
CA ILE A 37 -11.07 -2.19 -9.69
C ILE A 37 -11.34 -0.73 -9.30
N SER A 38 -11.26 -0.44 -7.99
CA SER A 38 -11.47 0.92 -7.49
C SER A 38 -10.31 1.85 -7.89
N LYS A 39 -10.57 3.16 -7.98
CA LYS A 39 -9.54 4.16 -8.34
C LYS A 39 -8.34 4.10 -7.38
N GLU A 40 -8.61 3.82 -6.11
CA GLU A 40 -7.61 3.65 -5.06
C GLU A 40 -6.74 2.38 -5.26
N GLN A 41 -7.32 1.29 -5.79
CA GLN A 41 -6.56 0.08 -6.11
C GLN A 41 -5.60 0.31 -7.27
N ILE A 42 -6.02 1.05 -8.31
CA ILE A 42 -5.15 1.37 -9.45
C ILE A 42 -3.96 2.20 -8.97
N GLY A 43 -4.21 3.24 -8.17
CA GLY A 43 -3.15 4.06 -7.58
C GLY A 43 -2.17 3.25 -6.74
N LEU A 44 -2.67 2.32 -5.93
CA LEU A 44 -1.82 1.41 -5.15
C LEU A 44 -0.96 0.52 -6.06
N TRP A 45 -1.51 -0.11 -7.09
CA TRP A 45 -0.76 -0.99 -7.98
C TRP A 45 0.32 -0.24 -8.78
N ILE A 46 0.03 0.97 -9.24
CA ILE A 46 1.02 1.83 -9.91
C ILE A 46 2.16 2.18 -8.94
N LEU A 47 1.82 2.61 -7.72
CA LEU A 47 2.81 2.91 -6.68
C LEU A 47 3.68 1.69 -6.38
N LEU A 48 3.07 0.52 -6.15
CA LEU A 48 3.80 -0.72 -5.86
C LEU A 48 4.74 -1.12 -7.00
N THR A 49 4.29 -0.98 -8.25
CA THR A 49 5.11 -1.28 -9.43
C THR A 49 6.29 -0.32 -9.52
N ALA A 50 6.07 0.97 -9.30
CA ALA A 50 7.13 1.98 -9.32
C ALA A 50 8.20 1.71 -8.22
N VAL A 51 7.76 1.36 -7.02
CA VAL A 51 8.66 0.97 -5.92
C VAL A 51 9.44 -0.29 -6.30
N PHE A 52 8.77 -1.32 -6.83
CA PHE A 52 9.43 -2.54 -7.27
C PHE A 52 10.50 -2.27 -8.33
N MET A 53 10.21 -1.44 -9.33
CA MET A 53 11.18 -1.05 -10.36
C MET A 53 12.39 -0.30 -9.79
N LEU A 54 12.17 0.61 -8.83
CA LEU A 54 13.24 1.34 -8.14
C LEU A 54 14.18 0.37 -7.41
N PHE A 55 13.63 -0.56 -6.64
CA PHE A 55 14.42 -1.57 -5.94
C PHE A 55 15.09 -2.57 -6.88
N ALA A 56 14.42 -2.98 -7.96
CA ALA A 56 15.00 -3.86 -8.97
C ALA A 56 16.20 -3.19 -9.66
N GLY A 57 16.13 -1.89 -9.97
CA GLY A 57 17.24 -1.13 -10.53
C GLY A 57 18.44 -1.05 -9.58
N LEU A 58 18.20 -0.73 -8.31
CA LEU A 58 19.26 -0.69 -7.28
C LEU A 58 19.86 -2.09 -7.03
N SER A 59 19.03 -3.14 -7.04
CA SER A 59 19.47 -4.53 -6.87
C SER A 59 20.30 -5.01 -8.07
N SER A 60 19.93 -4.61 -9.29
CA SER A 60 20.71 -4.90 -10.49
C SER A 60 22.10 -4.25 -10.41
N ALA A 61 22.17 -2.97 -10.03
CA ALA A 61 23.45 -2.30 -9.80
C ALA A 61 24.28 -3.05 -8.74
N TYR A 62 23.68 -3.43 -7.61
CA TYR A 62 24.36 -4.22 -6.57
C TYR A 62 24.99 -5.51 -7.10
N ILE A 63 24.23 -6.29 -7.89
CA ILE A 63 24.70 -7.55 -8.47
C ILE A 63 25.89 -7.32 -9.42
N VAL A 64 25.83 -6.28 -10.25
CA VAL A 64 26.93 -5.94 -11.17
C VAL A 64 28.19 -5.51 -10.40
N LEU A 65 28.04 -4.66 -9.38
CA LEU A 65 29.18 -4.18 -8.60
C LEU A 65 29.80 -5.27 -7.71
N ARG A 66 29.08 -6.37 -7.43
CA ARG A 66 29.63 -7.56 -6.75
C ARG A 66 30.77 -8.21 -7.51
N GLY A 67 30.79 -8.11 -8.84
CA GLY A 67 31.85 -8.68 -9.68
C GLY A 67 33.17 -7.91 -9.64
N VAL A 68 33.23 -6.78 -8.95
CA VAL A 68 34.41 -5.90 -8.93
C VAL A 68 35.40 -6.37 -7.85
N PRO A 69 36.72 -6.41 -8.10
CA PRO A 69 37.74 -6.89 -7.16
C PRO A 69 37.82 -6.16 -5.81
N SER A 70 37.21 -4.97 -5.69
CA SER A 70 37.12 -4.18 -4.45
C SER A 70 36.01 -4.65 -3.49
N TRP A 71 35.33 -5.75 -3.81
CA TRP A 71 34.29 -6.32 -2.96
C TRP A 71 34.86 -6.95 -1.69
N GLN A 72 34.57 -6.33 -0.54
CA GLN A 72 34.91 -6.88 0.78
C GLN A 72 33.64 -7.41 1.42
N ASN A 73 33.61 -8.71 1.73
CA ASN A 73 32.50 -9.37 2.41
C ASN A 73 32.41 -8.83 3.85
N ILE A 74 31.37 -8.06 4.14
CA ILE A 74 31.05 -7.68 5.52
C ILE A 74 30.24 -8.81 6.16
N GLU A 75 30.68 -9.27 7.33
CA GLU A 75 29.86 -10.15 8.16
C GLU A 75 28.62 -9.39 8.65
N LEU A 76 27.46 -9.74 8.07
CA LEU A 76 26.20 -9.14 8.47
C LEU A 76 25.85 -9.53 9.91
N PRO A 77 25.36 -8.58 10.74
CA PRO A 77 25.04 -8.87 12.12
C PRO A 77 23.93 -9.92 12.23
N SER A 78 24.10 -10.89 13.14
CA SER A 78 23.13 -11.94 13.47
C SER A 78 21.75 -11.41 13.91
N LEU A 79 21.67 -10.11 14.23
CA LEU A 79 20.44 -9.38 14.56
C LEU A 79 19.40 -9.35 13.42
N LEU A 80 19.78 -9.67 12.19
CA LEU A 80 18.85 -9.72 11.07
C LEU A 80 17.89 -10.93 11.12
N TRP A 81 18.28 -12.02 11.79
CA TRP A 81 17.43 -13.21 12.00
C TRP A 81 16.21 -12.94 12.90
N PRO A 82 16.36 -12.34 14.10
CA PRO A 82 15.19 -11.97 14.90
C PRO A 82 14.37 -10.88 14.20
N ASN A 83 14.98 -9.98 13.43
CA ASN A 83 14.25 -8.94 12.71
C ASN A 83 13.34 -9.51 11.61
N THR A 84 13.79 -10.55 10.89
CA THR A 84 12.97 -11.27 9.91
C THR A 84 11.86 -12.09 10.58
N ALA A 85 12.10 -12.70 11.74
CA ALA A 85 11.06 -13.37 12.51
C ALA A 85 9.95 -12.40 12.97
N VAL A 86 10.32 -11.21 13.45
CA VAL A 86 9.37 -10.14 13.81
C VAL A 86 8.55 -9.70 12.61
N LEU A 87 9.16 -9.61 11.44
CA LEU A 87 8.49 -9.20 10.21
C LEU A 87 7.49 -10.26 9.72
N LEU A 88 7.83 -11.54 9.80
CA LEU A 88 6.89 -12.64 9.53
C LEU A 88 5.71 -12.65 10.51
N LEU A 89 5.97 -12.39 11.80
CA LEU A 89 4.93 -12.24 12.81
C LEU A 89 4.03 -11.03 12.53
N SER A 90 4.59 -9.92 12.04
CA SER A 90 3.83 -8.73 11.63
C SER A 90 2.88 -9.05 10.49
N SER A 91 3.35 -9.78 9.48
CA SER A 91 2.51 -10.22 8.35
C SER A 91 1.36 -11.12 8.81
N LEU A 92 1.64 -12.07 9.71
CA LEU A 92 0.60 -12.91 10.34
C LEU A 92 -0.43 -12.08 11.10
N ALA A 93 -0.01 -11.07 11.86
CA ALA A 93 -0.91 -10.18 12.59
C ALA A 93 -1.82 -9.38 11.64
N VAL A 94 -1.28 -8.86 10.53
CA VAL A 94 -2.08 -8.13 9.54
C VAL A 94 -3.09 -9.05 8.84
N GLU A 95 -2.71 -10.29 8.49
CA GLU A 95 -3.64 -11.27 7.89
C GLU A 95 -4.73 -11.71 8.89
N LEU A 96 -4.38 -11.86 10.18
CA LEU A 96 -5.35 -12.13 11.24
C LEU A 96 -6.36 -10.97 11.39
N SER A 97 -5.91 -9.71 11.22
CA SER A 97 -6.81 -8.55 11.21
C SER A 97 -7.82 -8.60 10.05
N ARG A 98 -7.37 -8.99 8.85
CA ARG A 98 -8.24 -9.21 7.67
C ARG A 98 -9.24 -10.34 7.89
N ARG A 99 -8.85 -11.41 8.57
CA ARG A 99 -9.75 -12.52 8.90
C ARG A 99 -10.80 -12.12 9.93
N ALA A 100 -10.41 -11.31 10.91
CA ALA A 100 -11.31 -10.82 11.95
C ALA A 100 -12.43 -9.92 11.38
N ILE A 101 -12.12 -9.02 10.45
CA ILE A 101 -13.17 -8.18 9.83
C ILE A 101 -14.16 -9.00 8.99
N ARG A 102 -13.71 -10.09 8.35
CA ARG A 102 -14.62 -11.01 7.62
C ARG A 102 -15.57 -11.76 8.54
N ARG A 103 -15.20 -11.95 9.81
CA ARG A 103 -16.04 -12.52 10.87
C ARG A 103 -16.89 -11.46 11.59
N ASN A 104 -16.88 -10.22 11.09
CA ASN A 104 -17.52 -9.05 11.72
C ASN A 104 -17.01 -8.75 13.14
N ASP A 105 -15.84 -9.27 13.52
CA ASP A 105 -15.21 -9.04 14.83
C ASP A 105 -14.27 -7.82 14.76
N ILE A 106 -14.87 -6.64 14.93
CA ILE A 106 -14.18 -5.35 14.85
C ILE A 106 -13.16 -5.18 15.99
N GLN A 107 -13.40 -5.78 17.15
CA GLN A 107 -12.52 -5.63 18.32
C GLN A 107 -11.25 -6.47 18.16
N SER A 108 -11.35 -7.69 17.66
CA SER A 108 -10.18 -8.48 17.28
C SER A 108 -9.43 -7.86 16.12
N MET A 109 -10.13 -7.31 15.11
CA MET A 109 -9.47 -6.61 14.01
C MET A 109 -8.61 -5.43 14.51
N LYS A 110 -9.13 -4.59 15.42
CA LYS A 110 -8.39 -3.48 16.04
C LYS A 110 -7.12 -3.96 16.74
N ARG A 111 -7.23 -5.04 17.55
CA ARG A 111 -6.09 -5.61 18.28
C ARG A 111 -5.00 -6.11 17.35
N TRP A 112 -5.37 -6.87 16.33
CA TRP A 112 -4.42 -7.43 15.36
C TRP A 112 -3.78 -6.35 14.47
N LEU A 113 -4.54 -5.32 14.10
CA LEU A 113 -4.02 -4.19 13.35
C LEU A 113 -3.03 -3.36 14.18
N ALA A 114 -3.35 -3.10 15.45
CA ALA A 114 -2.43 -2.43 16.37
C ALA A 114 -1.17 -3.27 16.62
N ALA A 115 -1.31 -4.59 16.79
CA ALA A 115 -0.18 -5.51 16.93
C ALA A 115 0.74 -5.48 15.69
N GLY A 116 0.18 -5.51 14.48
CA GLY A 116 0.96 -5.38 13.23
C GLY A 116 1.73 -4.05 13.16
N GLY A 117 1.10 -2.93 13.55
CA GLY A 117 1.78 -1.63 13.61
C GLY A 117 2.93 -1.59 14.61
N VAL A 118 2.74 -2.16 15.81
CA VAL A 118 3.79 -2.26 16.84
C VAL A 118 4.94 -3.16 16.39
N LEU A 119 4.65 -4.28 15.73
CA LEU A 119 5.67 -5.17 15.17
C LEU A 119 6.46 -4.49 14.05
N GLY A 120 5.80 -3.73 13.18
CA GLY A 120 6.46 -2.90 12.17
C GLY A 120 7.38 -1.83 12.77
N LEU A 121 6.95 -1.14 13.83
CA LEU A 121 7.79 -0.21 14.59
C LEU A 121 9.00 -0.90 15.23
N THR A 122 8.78 -2.10 15.79
CA THR A 122 9.84 -2.91 16.39
C THR A 122 10.87 -3.32 15.33
N PHE A 123 10.42 -3.70 14.14
CA PHE A 123 11.31 -4.00 13.02
C PHE A 123 12.15 -2.78 12.62
N LEU A 124 11.53 -1.60 12.57
CA LEU A 124 12.22 -0.34 12.26
C LEU A 124 13.30 -0.01 13.32
N ALA A 125 12.99 -0.24 14.59
CA ALA A 125 13.94 -0.08 15.69
C ALA A 125 15.09 -1.10 15.60
N GLY A 126 14.79 -2.35 15.23
CA GLY A 126 15.78 -3.39 14.95
C GLY A 126 16.72 -2.99 13.81
N GLN A 127 16.19 -2.37 12.76
CA GLN A 127 16.98 -1.87 11.63
C GLN A 127 17.93 -0.74 12.05
N LEU A 128 17.44 0.19 12.88
CA LEU A 128 18.27 1.25 13.43
C LEU A 128 19.36 0.71 14.37
N ALA A 129 19.05 -0.34 15.14
CA ALA A 129 20.04 -1.02 15.97
C ALA A 129 21.12 -1.71 15.12
N ALA A 130 20.74 -2.38 14.03
CA ALA A 130 21.67 -2.97 13.08
C ALA A 130 22.60 -1.90 12.47
N TRP A 131 22.06 -0.76 12.05
CA TRP A 131 22.86 0.37 11.56
C TRP A 131 23.85 0.87 12.62
N ARG A 132 23.40 1.04 13.86
CA ARG A 132 24.29 1.46 14.96
C ARG A 132 25.40 0.44 15.22
N GLN A 133 25.09 -0.86 15.10
CA GLN A 133 26.08 -1.92 15.27
C GLN A 133 27.13 -1.91 14.15
N LEU A 134 26.72 -1.72 12.90
CA LEU A 134 27.61 -1.57 11.74
C LEU A 134 28.51 -0.32 11.87
N VAL A 135 27.94 0.82 12.28
CA VAL A 135 28.72 2.05 12.54
C VAL A 135 29.75 1.83 13.64
N ARG A 136 29.37 1.16 14.74
CA ARG A 136 30.29 0.83 15.85
C ARG A 136 31.38 -0.16 15.45
N ALA A 137 31.10 -1.05 14.49
CA ALA A 137 32.08 -1.99 13.93
C ALA A 137 33.06 -1.33 12.94
N GLY A 138 33.00 0.00 12.75
CA GLY A 138 33.88 0.73 11.83
C GLY A 138 33.38 0.74 10.38
N VAL A 139 32.15 0.29 10.12
CA VAL A 139 31.54 0.23 8.79
C VAL A 139 30.58 1.42 8.62
N TYR A 140 31.13 2.59 8.29
CA TYR A 140 30.40 3.84 8.02
C TYR A 140 30.12 4.05 6.52
N LEU A 141 29.27 5.00 6.13
CA LEU A 141 29.32 5.54 4.76
C LEU A 141 30.60 6.41 4.65
N PRO A 142 31.56 6.19 3.72
CA PRO A 142 31.65 5.19 2.65
C PRO A 142 32.85 4.25 2.88
N SER A 143 32.78 3.41 3.91
CA SER A 143 33.90 2.52 4.28
C SER A 143 34.12 1.44 3.22
N THR A 144 33.05 0.87 2.68
CA THR A 144 33.08 -0.12 1.59
C THR A 144 31.89 0.07 0.66
N LEU A 145 32.02 -0.46 -0.56
CA LEU A 145 30.97 -0.40 -1.57
C LEU A 145 29.72 -1.19 -1.13
N GLN A 146 29.91 -2.36 -0.50
CA GLN A 146 28.82 -3.19 0.02
C GLN A 146 28.02 -2.48 1.13
N SER A 147 28.68 -1.75 2.05
CA SER A 147 27.98 -1.03 3.13
C SER A 147 27.10 0.10 2.59
N SER A 148 27.59 0.83 1.59
CA SER A 148 26.86 1.94 0.98
C SER A 148 25.53 1.48 0.35
N PHE A 149 25.55 0.37 -0.40
CA PHE A 149 24.31 -0.23 -0.94
C PHE A 149 23.39 -0.76 0.15
N PHE A 150 23.93 -1.39 1.19
CA PHE A 150 23.14 -1.84 2.34
C PHE A 150 22.38 -0.67 2.99
N TYR A 151 23.05 0.46 3.26
CA TYR A 151 22.39 1.62 3.86
C TYR A 151 21.36 2.27 2.93
N ILE A 152 21.64 2.39 1.63
CA ILE A 152 20.69 2.96 0.67
C ILE A 152 19.46 2.05 0.51
N LEU A 153 19.66 0.76 0.26
CA LEU A 153 18.56 -0.20 0.09
C LEU A 153 17.71 -0.30 1.37
N SER A 154 18.35 -0.48 2.52
CA SER A 154 17.61 -0.61 3.77
C SER A 154 16.99 0.70 4.25
N GLY A 155 17.63 1.84 4.00
CA GLY A 155 17.09 3.16 4.35
C GLY A 155 15.90 3.53 3.49
N LEU A 156 15.99 3.30 2.18
CA LEU A 156 14.87 3.49 1.26
C LEU A 156 13.71 2.57 1.64
N HIS A 157 13.99 1.31 1.96
CA HIS A 157 12.95 0.37 2.41
C HIS A 157 12.31 0.83 3.71
N GLY A 158 13.11 1.22 4.71
CA GLY A 158 12.62 1.76 5.98
C GLY A 158 11.73 2.99 5.80
N LEU A 159 12.05 3.87 4.85
CA LEU A 159 11.22 5.04 4.51
C LEU A 159 9.86 4.62 3.93
N HIS A 160 9.83 3.63 3.04
CA HIS A 160 8.57 3.11 2.50
C HIS A 160 7.75 2.39 3.58
N LEU A 161 8.40 1.60 4.44
CA LEU A 161 7.75 0.94 5.56
C LEU A 161 7.16 1.94 6.56
N LEU A 162 7.83 3.07 6.81
CA LEU A 162 7.28 4.19 7.59
C LEU A 162 5.99 4.74 6.96
N GLY A 163 5.96 4.89 5.63
CA GLY A 163 4.73 5.24 4.91
C GLY A 163 3.62 4.21 5.11
N GLY A 164 3.96 2.92 5.09
CA GLY A 164 3.05 1.82 5.41
C GLY A 164 2.50 1.88 6.84
N ILE A 165 3.35 2.12 7.83
CA ILE A 165 2.97 2.28 9.25
C ILE A 165 2.03 3.48 9.41
N ALA A 166 2.30 4.60 8.75
CA ALA A 166 1.40 5.75 8.75
C ALA A 166 0.03 5.41 8.16
N GLY A 167 -0.01 4.69 7.03
CA GLY A 167 -1.25 4.18 6.44
C GLY A 167 -2.03 3.25 7.37
N LEU A 168 -1.33 2.32 8.03
CA LEU A 168 -1.90 1.39 9.00
C LEU A 168 -2.48 2.15 10.20
N GLY A 169 -1.77 3.18 10.67
CA GLY A 169 -2.20 4.08 11.73
C GLY A 169 -3.48 4.85 11.37
N ILE A 170 -3.58 5.36 10.14
CA ILE A 170 -4.80 6.04 9.64
C ILE A 170 -5.98 5.07 9.65
N VAL A 171 -5.81 3.84 9.14
CA VAL A 171 -6.86 2.81 9.14
C VAL A 171 -7.25 2.44 10.58
N LEU A 172 -6.29 2.35 11.50
CA LEU A 172 -6.55 2.10 12.91
C LEU A 172 -7.34 3.25 13.55
N VAL A 173 -6.99 4.52 13.29
CA VAL A 173 -7.75 5.68 13.78
C VAL A 173 -9.18 5.68 13.22
N MET A 174 -9.35 5.35 11.94
CA MET A 174 -10.68 5.19 11.34
C MET A 174 -11.49 4.07 12.02
N ALA A 175 -10.83 2.98 12.42
CA ALA A 175 -11.45 1.88 13.15
C ALA A 175 -11.89 2.32 14.55
N LEU A 176 -11.05 3.08 15.26
CA LEU A 176 -11.34 3.58 16.59
C LEU A 176 -12.51 4.57 16.59
N ARG A 177 -12.64 5.40 15.55
CA ARG A 177 -13.78 6.31 15.34
C ARG A 177 -15.05 5.62 14.83
N ASN A 178 -15.08 4.28 14.83
CA ASN A 178 -16.19 3.44 14.37
C ASN A 178 -16.66 3.74 12.93
N ARG A 179 -15.76 4.28 12.10
CA ARG A 179 -16.02 4.59 10.68
C ARG A 179 -15.71 3.41 9.75
N LEU A 180 -15.15 2.33 10.29
CA LEU A 180 -14.96 1.05 9.61
C LEU A 180 -16.06 0.09 10.04
N SER A 181 -16.75 -0.47 9.05
CA SER A 181 -17.77 -1.50 9.21
C SER A 181 -17.50 -2.58 8.14
N ALA A 182 -18.08 -3.77 8.26
CA ALA A 182 -17.86 -4.86 7.31
C ALA A 182 -18.18 -4.50 5.85
N PHE A 183 -18.93 -3.41 5.62
CA PHE A 183 -19.28 -2.87 4.31
C PHE A 183 -18.25 -1.86 3.74
N ARG A 184 -17.28 -1.41 4.54
CA ARG A 184 -16.27 -0.39 4.17
C ARG A 184 -14.85 -0.85 4.49
N TYR A 185 -14.52 -2.12 4.21
CA TYR A 185 -13.21 -2.72 4.48
C TYR A 185 -12.19 -2.53 3.33
N GLU A 186 -12.58 -1.86 2.23
CA GLU A 186 -11.70 -1.52 1.09
C GLU A 186 -10.35 -0.91 1.54
N PRO A 187 -10.31 0.11 2.43
CA PRO A 187 -9.05 0.72 2.87
C PRO A 187 -8.15 -0.25 3.64
N LEU A 188 -8.75 -1.13 4.45
CA LEU A 188 -8.00 -2.17 5.18
C LEU A 188 -7.44 -3.21 4.21
N LYS A 189 -8.21 -3.59 3.19
CA LYS A 189 -7.78 -4.52 2.13
C LYS A 189 -6.60 -3.95 1.34
N LEU A 190 -6.69 -2.69 0.92
CA LEU A 190 -5.61 -1.97 0.24
C LEU A 190 -4.35 -1.87 1.11
N CYS A 191 -4.51 -1.40 2.34
CA CYS A 191 -3.41 -1.23 3.30
C CYS A 191 -2.70 -2.55 3.62
N SER A 192 -3.46 -3.63 3.85
CA SER A 192 -2.88 -4.94 4.09
C SER A 192 -2.15 -5.48 2.85
N THR A 193 -2.70 -5.29 1.64
CA THR A 193 -1.99 -5.71 0.42
C THR A 193 -0.67 -4.94 0.24
N TYR A 194 -0.68 -3.62 0.46
CA TYR A 194 0.54 -2.82 0.47
C TYR A 194 1.57 -3.36 1.47
N TRP A 195 1.12 -3.65 2.70
CA TRP A 195 1.97 -4.17 3.77
C TRP A 195 2.63 -5.50 3.40
N HIS A 196 1.85 -6.46 2.89
CA HIS A 196 2.40 -7.77 2.48
C HIS A 196 3.40 -7.66 1.32
N VAL A 197 3.14 -6.78 0.35
CA VAL A 197 4.08 -6.58 -0.76
C VAL A 197 5.38 -5.94 -0.25
N MET A 198 5.29 -4.99 0.67
CA MET A 198 6.46 -4.38 1.30
C MET A 198 7.26 -5.40 2.12
N ASP A 199 6.57 -6.24 2.91
CA ASP A 199 7.19 -7.33 3.67
C ASP A 199 7.92 -8.32 2.74
N ALA A 200 7.28 -8.73 1.64
CA ALA A 200 7.87 -9.65 0.67
C ALA A 200 9.10 -9.05 -0.02
N LEU A 201 9.03 -7.75 -0.36
CA LEU A 201 10.16 -7.00 -0.91
C LEU A 201 11.34 -6.97 0.08
N TRP A 202 11.08 -6.80 1.37
CA TRP A 202 12.13 -6.87 2.38
C TRP A 202 12.82 -8.24 2.41
N VAL A 203 12.03 -9.31 2.41
CA VAL A 203 12.58 -10.68 2.40
C VAL A 203 13.47 -10.89 1.18
N TYR A 204 13.05 -10.40 0.01
CA TYR A 204 13.88 -10.42 -1.20
C TYR A 204 15.21 -9.66 -1.01
N LEU A 205 15.18 -8.43 -0.49
CA LEU A 205 16.39 -7.64 -0.24
C LEU A 205 17.29 -8.30 0.80
N PHE A 206 16.71 -8.84 1.87
CA PHE A 206 17.44 -9.55 2.91
C PHE A 206 18.17 -10.78 2.34
N LEU A 207 17.49 -11.58 1.52
CA LEU A 207 18.12 -12.73 0.85
C LEU A 207 19.23 -12.29 -0.10
N LEU A 208 19.02 -11.22 -0.87
CA LEU A 208 20.01 -10.66 -1.78
C LEU A 208 21.26 -10.16 -1.03
N LEU A 209 21.09 -9.55 0.14
CA LEU A 209 22.18 -9.09 1.00
C LEU A 209 22.85 -10.25 1.76
N LEU A 210 22.10 -11.29 2.13
CA LEU A 210 22.63 -12.45 2.85
C LEU A 210 23.44 -13.39 1.95
N LEU A 211 22.99 -13.60 0.71
CA LEU A 211 23.66 -14.46 -0.28
C LEU A 211 24.86 -13.78 -0.95
N SER A 212 25.01 -12.47 -0.78
CA SER A 212 26.03 -11.66 -1.41
C SER A 212 27.35 -11.60 -0.64
#